data_AF-E3FDW6-F1
#
_entry.id   AF-E3FDW6-F1
#
_cell.length_a   1.000
_cell.length_b   1.000
_cell.length_c   1.000
_cell.angle_alpha   90.00
_cell.angle_beta   90.00
_cell.angle_gamma   90.00
#
_symmetry.space_group_name_H-M   'P 1'
#
loop_
_entity.id
_entity.type
_entity.pdbx_description
1 polymer ?
#
loop_
_entity_poly.entity_id
_entity_poly.type
_entity_poly.pdbx_seq_one_letter_code
_entity_poly.pdbx_strand_id
1 'polypeptide(L)'
;MNLTMTLRSVRWLTAILALPLLAACGDDEEEVPPPPPPPAAASQYAIVTQTAVDGASVSYIVVTDTVDHTEKLSLANENAIEVTGRAVVFGPPKKDHFFVNSGATVIRYNLTEAGVVEKGATVSFAGRGVQEIGEYQQQFRFISETKAYFFDASSAQVIIWNPTDMTVTGVIPFNEAVLPNTLLSFSAQPLDVANQIIIPMAWRPSTGTTVTKQAGVLVVNPSNDSLKFVKKNFKESENCGWVRDGVVGPNGQIYLSTEAYGAASYRVHRDEANVLKPCLLKFDPQSHTFDDTFFVDLTTLTNGISAGSVLQGPAGKTYLRVLDEASFPSQITADTSPRVLASAAAWKWWDIKLDTLTATPVATLPAAMGSTFLFPANDRMLFTNFTSNGDTELRELTDPNGKVVTVTTGRTFSFLQIH
;
A
#
# COMPACT_ATOMS: atom_id res chain seq x y z
N MET A 1 -27.50 -8.79 57.86
CA MET A 1 -28.63 -8.01 58.38
C MET A 1 -29.30 -7.32 57.20
N ASN A 2 -30.58 -7.63 57.01
CA ASN A 2 -31.40 -7.26 55.86
C ASN A 2 -31.66 -5.74 55.80
N LEU A 3 -31.58 -5.16 54.60
CA LEU A 3 -32.36 -3.96 54.26
C LEU A 3 -32.75 -3.98 52.76
N THR A 4 -33.95 -4.54 52.56
CA THR A 4 -35.10 -4.07 51.78
C THR A 4 -34.91 -3.25 50.49
N MET A 5 -35.46 -3.80 49.41
CA MET A 5 -35.77 -3.21 48.10
C MET A 5 -36.63 -1.93 48.14
N THR A 6 -36.50 -1.08 47.12
CA THR A 6 -37.65 -0.48 46.43
C THR A 6 -37.38 -0.37 44.91
N LEU A 7 -38.15 -1.13 44.12
CA LEU A 7 -38.27 -0.98 42.67
C LEU A 7 -39.11 0.28 42.35
N ARG A 8 -38.69 1.06 41.35
CA ARG A 8 -39.58 1.99 40.64
C ARG A 8 -39.78 1.52 39.22
N SER A 9 -41.03 1.17 38.94
CA SER A 9 -41.64 0.87 37.65
C SER A 9 -41.65 2.08 36.72
N VAL A 10 -41.05 1.95 35.53
CA VAL A 10 -41.24 2.90 34.41
C VAL A 10 -42.37 2.36 33.54
N ARG A 11 -43.44 3.16 33.44
CA ARG A 11 -44.64 2.86 32.65
C ARG A 11 -44.37 3.08 31.17
N TRP A 12 -44.76 2.08 30.38
CA TRP A 12 -44.90 2.15 28.93
C TRP A 12 -46.09 3.06 28.59
N LEU A 13 -45.88 4.05 27.73
CA LEU A 13 -46.92 4.88 27.14
C LEU A 13 -47.14 4.40 25.70
N THR A 14 -48.19 3.62 25.50
CA THR A 14 -48.81 3.32 24.21
C THR A 14 -49.56 4.54 23.71
N ALA A 15 -49.09 5.14 22.60
CA ALA A 15 -49.83 6.15 21.87
C ALA A 15 -50.76 5.46 20.85
N ILE A 16 -52.07 5.64 21.04
CA ILE A 16 -53.12 5.24 20.10
C ILE A 16 -53.25 6.36 19.06
N LEU A 17 -52.97 6.06 17.79
CA LEU A 17 -53.23 6.97 16.67
C LEU A 17 -54.57 6.60 16.04
N ALA A 18 -55.54 7.52 16.14
CA ALA A 18 -56.85 7.40 15.52
C ALA A 18 -56.80 7.86 14.06
N LEU A 19 -57.21 7.00 13.13
CA LEU A 19 -57.43 7.34 11.72
C LEU A 19 -58.77 8.09 11.54
N PRO A 20 -58.82 9.19 10.76
CA PRO A 20 -60.05 9.67 10.17
C PRO A 20 -60.29 9.00 8.81
N LEU A 21 -61.46 8.39 8.65
CA LEU A 21 -61.99 7.95 7.37
C LEU A 21 -62.50 9.17 6.60
N LEU A 22 -61.76 9.61 5.58
CA LEU A 22 -62.27 10.49 4.52
C LEU A 22 -62.59 9.62 3.30
N ALA A 23 -63.88 9.50 3.00
CA ALA A 23 -64.36 9.00 1.73
C ALA A 23 -64.20 10.12 0.69
N ALA A 24 -63.34 9.92 -0.29
CA ALA A 24 -63.22 10.74 -1.47
C ALA A 24 -63.35 9.83 -2.71
N CYS A 25 -64.35 10.11 -3.54
CA CYS A 25 -64.45 9.59 -4.89
C CYS A 25 -63.41 10.31 -5.78
N GLY A 26 -62.61 9.57 -6.53
CA GLY A 26 -61.67 10.09 -7.51
C GLY A 26 -61.23 8.97 -8.45
N ASP A 27 -61.20 9.28 -9.74
CA ASP A 27 -61.04 8.39 -10.89
C ASP A 27 -59.89 7.35 -10.78
N ASP A 28 -60.14 6.17 -11.35
CA ASP A 28 -59.15 5.11 -11.59
C ASP A 28 -58.07 5.60 -12.59
N GLU A 29 -57.00 6.21 -12.09
CA GLU A 29 -55.73 6.29 -12.82
C GLU A 29 -54.90 5.03 -12.51
N GLU A 30 -54.59 4.25 -13.54
CA GLU A 30 -53.66 3.12 -13.46
C GLU A 30 -52.32 3.61 -12.87
N GLU A 31 -51.99 3.15 -11.66
CA GLU A 31 -50.69 3.37 -11.03
C GLU A 31 -49.60 2.75 -11.93
N VAL A 32 -48.94 3.61 -12.71
CA VAL A 32 -47.71 3.24 -13.42
C VAL A 32 -46.67 2.87 -12.35
N PRO A 33 -46.14 1.64 -12.34
CA PRO A 33 -45.14 1.25 -11.35
C PRO A 33 -43.94 2.20 -11.46
N PRO A 34 -43.37 2.66 -10.33
CA PRO A 34 -42.23 3.56 -10.36
C PRO A 34 -41.11 2.95 -11.22
N PRO A 35 -40.45 3.75 -12.06
CA PRO A 35 -39.36 3.23 -12.88
C PRO A 35 -38.33 2.54 -11.98
N PRO A 36 -37.78 1.39 -12.42
CA PRO A 36 -36.78 0.68 -11.65
C PRO A 36 -35.64 1.65 -11.30
N PRO A 37 -35.07 1.57 -10.10
CA PRO A 37 -33.94 2.40 -9.72
C PRO A 37 -32.84 2.27 -10.79
N PRO A 38 -32.14 3.38 -11.13
CA PRO A 38 -31.04 3.32 -12.07
C PRO A 38 -30.07 2.20 -11.67
N PRO A 39 -29.49 1.47 -12.63
CA PRO A 39 -28.45 0.51 -12.32
C PRO A 39 -27.39 1.18 -11.44
N ALA A 40 -26.97 0.52 -10.37
CA ALA A 40 -25.81 0.98 -9.63
C ALA A 40 -24.66 1.13 -10.63
N ALA A 41 -24.08 2.33 -10.71
CA ALA A 41 -22.98 2.58 -11.62
C ALA A 41 -21.85 1.58 -11.32
N ALA A 42 -21.37 0.91 -12.37
CA ALA A 42 -20.33 -0.09 -12.25
C ALA A 42 -19.08 0.51 -11.59
N SER A 43 -18.38 -0.28 -10.78
CA SER A 43 -17.10 0.17 -10.25
C SER A 43 -16.12 0.43 -11.38
N GLN A 44 -15.25 1.43 -11.23
CA GLN A 44 -14.20 1.70 -12.20
C GLN A 44 -12.84 1.65 -11.54
N TYR A 45 -11.84 1.18 -12.28
CA TYR A 45 -10.47 0.98 -11.82
C TYR A 45 -9.50 1.63 -12.78
N ALA A 46 -8.48 2.31 -12.27
CA ALA A 46 -7.30 2.67 -13.04
C ALA A 46 -6.15 1.76 -12.66
N ILE A 47 -5.53 1.18 -13.68
CA ILE A 47 -4.38 0.30 -13.55
C ILE A 47 -3.25 0.92 -14.34
N VAL A 48 -2.10 1.15 -13.69
CA VAL A 48 -0.89 1.55 -14.41
C VAL A 48 -0.09 0.33 -14.76
N THR A 49 0.39 0.27 -15.98
CA THR A 49 1.46 -0.63 -16.34
C THR A 49 2.64 0.12 -16.96
N GLN A 50 3.83 -0.34 -16.63
CA GLN A 50 5.08 0.18 -17.15
C GLN A 50 5.75 -0.85 -18.06
N THR A 51 6.07 -0.43 -19.27
CA THR A 51 6.86 -1.18 -20.23
C THR A 51 8.21 -0.50 -20.45
N ALA A 52 9.20 -1.26 -20.91
CA ALA A 52 10.48 -0.71 -21.35
C ALA A 52 10.57 -0.84 -22.87
N VAL A 53 10.70 0.28 -23.58
CA VAL A 53 10.88 0.35 -25.03
C VAL A 53 12.21 1.05 -25.29
N ASP A 54 13.13 0.38 -25.97
CA ASP A 54 14.47 0.90 -26.29
C ASP A 54 15.26 1.46 -25.09
N GLY A 55 15.06 0.87 -23.90
CA GLY A 55 15.69 1.29 -22.66
C GLY A 55 15.02 2.48 -21.95
N ALA A 56 14.02 3.11 -22.59
CA ALA A 56 13.15 4.10 -21.95
C ALA A 56 11.93 3.42 -21.32
N SER A 57 11.51 3.90 -20.15
CA SER A 57 10.24 3.46 -19.56
C SER A 57 9.08 4.25 -20.15
N VAL A 58 7.99 3.57 -20.49
CA VAL A 58 6.71 4.17 -20.87
C VAL A 58 5.62 3.57 -19.99
N SER A 59 4.79 4.42 -19.41
CA SER A 59 3.67 3.99 -18.57
C SER A 59 2.35 4.21 -19.29
N TYR A 60 1.45 3.25 -19.13
CA TYR A 60 0.09 3.29 -19.66
C TYR A 60 -0.89 3.20 -18.50
N ILE A 61 -1.85 4.12 -18.45
CA ILE A 61 -2.94 4.11 -17.48
C ILE A 61 -4.18 3.61 -18.19
N VAL A 62 -4.63 2.42 -17.81
CA VAL A 62 -5.83 1.79 -18.37
C VAL A 62 -6.96 1.94 -17.37
N VAL A 63 -8.08 2.53 -17.82
CA VAL A 63 -9.32 2.59 -17.05
C VAL A 63 -10.26 1.49 -17.52
N THR A 64 -10.82 0.73 -16.57
CA THR A 64 -11.67 -0.43 -16.81
C THR A 64 -12.83 -0.47 -15.80
N ASP A 65 -13.95 -1.07 -16.18
CA ASP A 65 -15.17 -1.26 -15.38
C ASP A 65 -15.13 -2.54 -14.52
N THR A 66 -14.11 -3.37 -14.71
CA THR A 66 -13.93 -4.60 -13.94
C THR A 66 -12.44 -4.87 -13.71
N VAL A 67 -12.13 -5.56 -12.61
CA VAL A 67 -10.79 -6.11 -12.40
C VAL A 67 -10.70 -7.58 -12.80
N ASP A 68 -11.83 -8.23 -13.07
CA ASP A 68 -11.87 -9.63 -13.51
C ASP A 68 -11.83 -9.69 -15.04
N HIS A 69 -10.65 -9.91 -15.60
CA HIS A 69 -10.43 -10.10 -17.03
C HIS A 69 -9.87 -11.49 -17.30
N THR A 70 -10.51 -12.23 -18.22
CA THR A 70 -10.00 -13.52 -18.69
C THR A 70 -8.87 -13.35 -19.70
N GLU A 71 -8.94 -12.30 -20.51
CA GLU A 71 -7.90 -11.91 -21.45
C GLU A 71 -6.92 -10.93 -20.80
N LYS A 72 -5.72 -10.83 -21.38
CA LYS A 72 -4.76 -9.79 -20.96
C LYS A 72 -5.36 -8.41 -21.22
N LEU A 73 -5.20 -7.49 -20.26
CA LEU A 73 -5.66 -6.12 -20.39
C LEU A 73 -4.94 -5.44 -21.56
N SER A 74 -5.71 -5.03 -22.57
CA SER A 74 -5.20 -4.44 -23.81
C SER A 74 -4.66 -3.04 -23.58
N LEU A 75 -3.46 -2.76 -24.11
CA LEU A 75 -2.90 -1.40 -24.24
C LEU A 75 -3.33 -0.73 -25.55
N ALA A 76 -3.85 -1.51 -26.50
CA ALA A 76 -4.30 -1.03 -27.81
C ALA A 76 -5.70 -0.41 -27.77
N ASN A 77 -6.37 -0.42 -26.61
CA ASN A 77 -7.62 0.30 -26.45
C ASN A 77 -7.33 1.81 -26.55
N GLU A 78 -8.11 2.52 -27.36
CA GLU A 78 -7.95 3.95 -27.71
C GLU A 78 -8.01 4.91 -26.49
N ASN A 79 -8.21 4.39 -25.28
CA ASN A 79 -8.39 5.15 -24.03
C ASN A 79 -7.26 4.96 -23.02
N ALA A 80 -6.18 4.23 -23.34
CA ALA A 80 -5.02 4.17 -22.46
C ALA A 80 -4.29 5.51 -22.48
N ILE A 81 -4.06 6.12 -21.31
CA ILE A 81 -3.27 7.35 -21.21
C ILE A 81 -1.80 6.95 -21.24
N GLU A 82 -1.07 7.38 -22.26
CA GLU A 82 0.38 7.20 -22.35
C GLU A 82 1.11 8.32 -21.60
N VAL A 83 2.09 7.94 -20.77
CA VAL A 83 2.96 8.84 -20.04
C VAL A 83 4.41 8.41 -20.23
N THR A 84 5.23 9.34 -20.72
CA THR A 84 6.69 9.13 -20.81
C THR A 84 7.30 8.94 -19.43
N GLY A 85 8.13 7.91 -19.27
CA GLY A 85 8.80 7.60 -18.02
C GLY A 85 7.95 6.73 -17.10
N ARG A 86 8.28 6.77 -15.81
CA ARG A 86 7.53 6.08 -14.77
C ARG A 86 6.35 6.94 -14.31
N ALA A 87 5.16 6.37 -14.39
CA ALA A 87 3.95 6.91 -13.78
C ALA A 87 3.38 5.96 -12.73
N VAL A 88 2.64 6.54 -11.79
CA VAL A 88 1.75 5.87 -10.87
C VAL A 88 0.39 6.56 -10.91
N VAL A 89 -0.68 5.79 -10.72
CA VAL A 89 -2.01 6.31 -10.46
C VAL A 89 -2.24 6.38 -8.96
N PHE A 90 -2.83 7.47 -8.49
CA PHE A 90 -3.15 7.66 -7.08
C PHE A 90 -4.33 8.62 -6.95
N GLY A 91 -5.00 8.57 -5.81
CA GLY A 91 -6.19 9.36 -5.56
C GLY A 91 -6.94 8.88 -4.33
N PRO A 92 -7.89 9.67 -3.82
CA PRO A 92 -8.91 9.14 -2.93
C PRO A 92 -9.69 8.03 -3.66
N PRO A 93 -9.90 6.85 -3.05
CA PRO A 93 -10.67 5.79 -3.69
C PRO A 93 -12.15 6.18 -3.84
N LYS A 94 -12.82 5.65 -4.86
CA LYS A 94 -14.26 5.84 -5.11
C LYS A 94 -14.66 7.32 -5.27
N LYS A 95 -13.90 8.04 -6.11
CA LYS A 95 -14.14 9.42 -6.53
C LYS A 95 -14.12 9.53 -8.05
N ASP A 96 -14.89 10.44 -8.61
CA ASP A 96 -14.96 10.77 -10.04
C ASP A 96 -13.66 11.35 -10.65
N HIS A 97 -12.51 11.20 -10.00
CA HIS A 97 -11.24 11.69 -10.47
C HIS A 97 -10.07 10.91 -9.87
N PHE A 98 -8.93 10.98 -10.54
CA PHE A 98 -7.66 10.43 -10.09
C PHE A 98 -6.51 11.31 -10.54
N PHE A 99 -5.31 10.97 -10.09
CA PHE A 99 -4.09 11.70 -10.39
C PHE A 99 -3.04 10.77 -10.96
N VAL A 100 -2.22 11.32 -11.85
CA VAL A 100 -1.09 10.62 -12.48
C VAL A 100 0.12 11.54 -12.47
N ASN A 101 1.29 11.03 -12.10
CA ASN A 101 2.52 11.80 -12.22
C ASN A 101 3.15 11.67 -13.62
N SER A 102 3.87 12.70 -14.03
CA SER A 102 4.74 12.74 -15.21
C SER A 102 5.96 13.59 -14.85
N GLY A 103 7.11 12.95 -14.59
CA GLY A 103 8.26 13.62 -13.99
C GLY A 103 7.90 14.18 -12.60
N ALA A 104 8.17 15.46 -12.37
CA ALA A 104 7.82 16.19 -11.14
C ALA A 104 6.40 16.79 -11.13
N THR A 105 5.60 16.55 -12.17
CA THR A 105 4.25 17.11 -12.32
C THR A 105 3.20 16.07 -12.00
N VAL A 106 2.12 16.49 -11.34
CA VAL A 106 0.91 15.69 -11.10
C VAL A 106 -0.23 16.27 -11.94
N ILE A 107 -0.92 15.39 -12.66
CA ILE A 107 -2.03 15.70 -13.56
C ILE A 107 -3.29 15.10 -12.98
N ARG A 108 -4.35 15.90 -12.83
CA ARG A 108 -5.68 15.42 -12.46
C ARG A 108 -6.39 14.91 -13.72
N TYR A 109 -7.08 13.79 -13.60
CA TYR A 109 -7.99 13.26 -14.61
C TYR A 109 -9.37 13.10 -13.99
N ASN A 110 -10.40 13.60 -14.64
CA ASN A 110 -11.79 13.47 -14.20
C ASN A 110 -12.51 12.42 -15.04
N LEU A 111 -13.48 11.75 -14.47
CA LEU A 111 -14.40 10.87 -15.17
C LEU A 111 -15.68 11.64 -15.48
N THR A 112 -16.10 11.59 -16.74
CA THR A 112 -17.43 12.05 -17.13
C THR A 112 -18.50 11.06 -16.64
N GLU A 113 -19.77 11.46 -16.68
CA GLU A 113 -20.90 10.54 -16.40
C GLU A 113 -20.91 9.30 -17.32
N ALA A 114 -20.33 9.43 -18.52
CA ALA A 114 -20.17 8.32 -19.47
C ALA A 114 -18.95 7.43 -19.18
N GLY A 115 -18.20 7.69 -18.10
CA GLY A 115 -16.97 6.96 -17.76
C GLY A 115 -15.76 7.30 -18.63
N VAL A 116 -15.86 8.35 -19.46
CA VAL A 116 -14.73 8.83 -20.27
C VAL A 116 -13.79 9.65 -19.40
N VAL A 117 -12.49 9.41 -19.58
CA VAL A 117 -11.43 10.10 -18.83
C VAL A 117 -11.06 11.41 -19.53
N GLU A 118 -11.11 12.51 -18.79
CA GLU A 118 -10.74 13.84 -19.27
C GLU A 118 -9.56 14.40 -18.48
N LYS A 119 -8.55 14.90 -19.20
CA LYS A 119 -7.39 15.55 -18.59
C LYS A 119 -7.80 16.90 -18.00
N GLY A 120 -7.56 17.08 -16.71
CA GLY A 120 -7.83 18.30 -15.97
C GLY A 120 -6.56 19.13 -15.69
N ALA A 121 -6.61 19.85 -14.57
CA ALA A 121 -5.53 20.74 -14.13
C ALA A 121 -4.27 19.96 -13.68
N THR A 122 -3.16 20.70 -13.55
CA THR A 122 -1.85 20.14 -13.19
C THR A 122 -1.19 20.95 -12.08
N VAL A 123 -0.43 20.27 -11.21
CA VAL A 123 0.44 20.89 -10.21
C VAL A 123 1.88 20.38 -10.41
N SER A 124 2.87 21.26 -10.29
CA SER A 124 4.28 20.85 -10.37
C SER A 124 4.97 20.97 -9.01
N PHE A 125 5.74 19.95 -8.67
CA PHE A 125 6.59 19.95 -7.47
C PHE A 125 8.05 20.34 -7.78
N ALA A 126 8.37 20.69 -9.03
CA ALA A 126 9.72 21.10 -9.43
C ALA A 126 10.24 22.31 -8.63
N GLY A 127 9.36 23.25 -8.27
CA GLY A 127 9.70 24.39 -7.40
C GLY A 127 10.11 24.01 -5.97
N ARG A 128 9.98 22.74 -5.60
CA ARG A 128 10.45 22.15 -4.33
C ARG A 128 11.66 21.24 -4.51
N GLY A 129 12.29 21.24 -5.68
CA GLY A 129 13.48 20.43 -5.97
C GLY A 129 13.19 19.01 -6.45
N VAL A 130 11.91 18.60 -6.55
CA VAL A 130 11.51 17.31 -7.12
C VAL A 130 11.87 17.31 -8.61
N GLN A 131 12.65 16.32 -9.06
CA GLN A 131 12.96 16.15 -10.48
C GLN A 131 12.06 15.11 -11.13
N GLU A 132 11.80 14.03 -10.40
CA GLU A 132 10.96 12.92 -10.82
C GLU A 132 10.25 12.35 -9.59
N ILE A 133 8.97 12.04 -9.73
CA ILE A 133 8.20 11.28 -8.73
C ILE A 133 8.49 9.79 -8.96
N GLY A 134 9.48 9.27 -8.23
CA GLY A 134 9.96 7.88 -8.32
C GLY A 134 9.31 6.94 -7.29
N GLU A 135 8.53 7.49 -6.37
CA GLU A 135 7.93 6.77 -5.25
C GLU A 135 6.67 5.98 -5.61
N TYR A 136 6.21 5.12 -4.70
CA TYR A 136 4.99 4.32 -4.86
C TYR A 136 3.72 5.17 -4.69
N GLN A 137 2.59 4.68 -5.22
CA GLN A 137 1.31 5.39 -5.15
C GLN A 137 0.92 5.79 -3.72
N GLN A 138 1.26 4.97 -2.73
CA GLN A 138 0.87 5.17 -1.34
C GLN A 138 1.60 6.35 -0.67
N GLN A 139 2.59 6.96 -1.35
CA GLN A 139 3.26 8.17 -0.85
C GLN A 139 2.46 9.43 -1.11
N PHE A 140 1.33 9.31 -1.82
CA PHE A 140 0.30 10.33 -1.86
C PHE A 140 -0.75 10.00 -0.81
N ARG A 141 -0.92 10.90 0.16
CA ARG A 141 -1.87 10.72 1.28
C ARG A 141 -2.93 11.81 1.21
N PHE A 142 -4.16 11.43 0.91
CA PHE A 142 -5.29 12.35 0.79
C PHE A 142 -5.97 12.50 2.15
N ILE A 143 -5.92 13.71 2.72
CA ILE A 143 -6.52 14.03 4.03
C ILE A 143 -7.94 14.57 3.83
N SER A 144 -8.12 15.40 2.81
CA SER A 144 -9.40 15.94 2.36
C SER A 144 -9.33 16.30 0.88
N GLU A 145 -10.44 16.75 0.29
CA GLU A 145 -10.48 17.28 -1.09
C GLU A 145 -9.50 18.44 -1.32
N THR A 146 -9.13 19.16 -0.26
CA THR A 146 -8.30 20.36 -0.31
C THR A 146 -6.93 20.19 0.34
N LYS A 147 -6.59 18.98 0.83
CA LYS A 147 -5.32 18.71 1.49
C LYS A 147 -4.84 17.29 1.21
N ALA A 148 -3.64 17.19 0.65
CA ALA A 148 -2.91 15.96 0.51
C ALA A 148 -1.41 16.16 0.78
N TYR A 149 -0.73 15.07 1.12
CA TYR A 149 0.71 15.01 1.24
C TYR A 149 1.31 14.22 0.08
N PHE A 150 2.50 14.63 -0.34
CA PHE A 150 3.43 13.81 -1.11
C PHE A 150 4.73 13.67 -0.31
N PHE A 151 5.12 12.42 -0.03
CA PHE A 151 6.36 12.12 0.70
C PHE A 151 7.49 11.87 -0.30
N ASP A 152 8.45 12.79 -0.36
CA ASP A 152 9.59 12.72 -1.27
C ASP A 152 10.85 12.24 -0.52
N ALA A 153 11.30 11.04 -0.85
CA ALA A 153 12.48 10.44 -0.24
C ALA A 153 13.77 11.05 -0.79
N SER A 154 13.75 11.51 -2.05
CA SER A 154 14.93 12.00 -2.78
C SER A 154 15.44 13.31 -2.22
N SER A 155 14.54 14.15 -1.71
CA SER A 155 14.88 15.45 -1.10
C SER A 155 14.53 15.55 0.39
N ALA A 156 14.09 14.45 1.01
CA ALA A 156 13.74 14.34 2.42
C ALA A 156 12.76 15.43 2.90
N GLN A 157 11.62 15.54 2.20
CA GLN A 157 10.55 16.49 2.54
C GLN A 157 9.15 15.91 2.35
N VAL A 158 8.18 16.49 3.05
CA VAL A 158 6.75 16.28 2.81
C VAL A 158 6.20 17.52 2.12
N ILE A 159 5.66 17.35 0.93
CA ILE A 159 5.00 18.41 0.17
C ILE A 159 3.51 18.38 0.51
N ILE A 160 2.98 19.50 0.98
CA ILE A 160 1.54 19.69 1.22
C ILE A 160 0.95 20.37 -0.01
N TRP A 161 -0.12 19.83 -0.56
CA TRP A 161 -0.77 20.35 -1.74
C TRP A 161 -2.30 20.24 -1.65
N ASN A 162 -2.99 21.05 -2.45
CA ASN A 162 -4.44 21.07 -2.55
C ASN A 162 -4.87 20.33 -3.84
N PRO A 163 -5.54 19.16 -3.72
CA PRO A 163 -5.98 18.37 -4.88
C PRO A 163 -7.12 18.98 -5.71
N THR A 164 -7.91 19.87 -5.12
CA THR A 164 -8.98 20.60 -5.82
C THR A 164 -8.40 21.73 -6.64
N ASP A 165 -7.56 22.56 -6.01
CA ASP A 165 -7.01 23.75 -6.66
C ASP A 165 -5.75 23.45 -7.49
N MET A 166 -5.20 22.23 -7.37
CA MET A 166 -3.94 21.82 -8.00
C MET A 166 -2.78 22.79 -7.67
N THR A 167 -2.61 23.10 -6.39
CA THR A 167 -1.57 24.03 -5.90
C THR A 167 -0.75 23.43 -4.77
N VAL A 168 0.53 23.80 -4.68
CA VAL A 168 1.38 23.48 -3.53
C VAL A 168 1.11 24.48 -2.42
N THR A 169 0.75 24.02 -1.23
CA THR A 169 0.35 24.85 -0.09
C THR A 169 1.39 24.88 1.03
N GLY A 170 2.29 23.90 1.08
CA GLY A 170 3.31 23.84 2.13
C GLY A 170 4.41 22.83 1.87
N VAL A 171 5.42 22.86 2.72
CA VAL A 171 6.55 21.93 2.72
C VAL A 171 7.07 21.74 4.14
N ILE A 172 7.39 20.50 4.51
CA ILE A 172 7.99 20.16 5.80
C ILE A 172 9.25 19.33 5.53
N PRO A 173 10.46 19.87 5.74
CA PRO A 173 11.69 19.10 5.59
C PRO A 173 11.91 18.16 6.79
N PHE A 174 12.59 17.04 6.58
CA PHE A 174 13.05 16.12 7.63
C PHE A 174 14.52 15.71 7.39
N ASN A 175 15.39 16.71 7.28
CA ASN A 175 16.81 16.54 6.92
C ASN A 175 17.61 15.59 7.83
N GLU A 176 17.14 15.36 9.06
CA GLU A 176 17.71 14.38 10.00
C GLU A 176 17.65 12.93 9.50
N ALA A 177 16.82 12.63 8.51
CA ALA A 177 16.77 11.33 7.85
C ALA A 177 17.86 11.15 6.76
N VAL A 178 18.52 12.23 6.33
CA VAL A 178 19.51 12.18 5.25
C VAL A 178 20.82 11.64 5.81
N LEU A 179 21.26 10.49 5.31
CA LEU A 179 22.53 9.89 5.67
C LEU A 179 23.51 9.95 4.48
N PRO A 180 24.78 10.34 4.71
CA PRO A 180 25.78 10.39 3.64
C PRO A 180 25.91 9.06 2.90
N ASN A 181 26.03 9.12 1.57
CA ASN A 181 26.24 7.95 0.69
C ASN A 181 25.15 6.86 0.80
N THR A 182 23.92 7.25 1.13
CA THR A 182 22.78 6.33 1.18
C THR A 182 21.62 6.82 0.33
N LEU A 183 20.73 5.89 -0.01
CA LEU A 183 19.43 6.15 -0.60
C LEU A 183 18.37 5.82 0.44
N LEU A 184 17.54 6.82 0.76
CA LEU A 184 16.36 6.68 1.59
C LEU A 184 15.22 6.05 0.78
N SER A 185 14.46 5.14 1.38
CA SER A 185 13.27 4.55 0.80
C SER A 185 12.15 4.45 1.81
N PHE A 186 10.93 4.76 1.38
CA PHE A 186 9.70 4.60 2.16
C PHE A 186 9.04 3.26 1.91
N SER A 187 8.33 2.76 2.94
CA SER A 187 7.40 1.64 2.81
C SER A 187 6.46 1.81 1.63
N ALA A 188 6.18 0.74 0.88
CA ALA A 188 5.09 0.78 -0.10
C ALA A 188 3.70 0.75 0.58
N GLN A 189 3.64 0.57 1.91
CA GLN A 189 2.41 0.47 2.68
C GLN A 189 2.51 1.33 3.96
N PRO A 190 2.43 2.67 3.85
CA PRO A 190 2.27 3.53 5.02
C PRO A 190 1.00 3.16 5.80
N LEU A 191 1.03 3.35 7.11
CA LEU A 191 -0.03 2.91 8.02
C LEU A 191 -0.80 4.11 8.57
N ASP A 192 -2.13 4.02 8.56
CA ASP A 192 -2.99 4.94 9.31
C ASP A 192 -3.31 4.34 10.68
N VAL A 193 -2.75 4.94 11.73
CA VAL A 193 -2.92 4.44 13.11
C VAL A 193 -3.10 5.61 14.03
N ALA A 194 -4.10 5.54 14.91
CA ALA A 194 -4.37 6.58 15.92
C ALA A 194 -4.45 8.01 15.33
N ASN A 195 -5.12 8.17 14.19
CA ASN A 195 -5.23 9.43 13.43
C ASN A 195 -3.88 10.02 12.97
N GLN A 196 -2.85 9.19 12.85
CA GLN A 196 -1.53 9.56 12.35
C GLN A 196 -1.20 8.74 11.12
N ILE A 197 -0.38 9.31 10.24
CA ILE A 197 0.26 8.60 9.15
C ILE A 197 1.64 8.18 9.63
N ILE A 198 1.89 6.88 9.59
CA ILE A 198 3.14 6.26 9.99
C ILE A 198 3.84 5.71 8.75
N ILE A 199 5.05 6.20 8.46
CA ILE A 199 5.83 5.81 7.28
C ILE A 199 7.13 5.16 7.71
N PRO A 200 7.23 3.83 7.67
CA PRO A 200 8.50 3.15 7.86
C PRO A 200 9.52 3.55 6.78
N MET A 201 10.77 3.67 7.20
CA MET A 201 11.89 4.14 6.39
C MET A 201 13.09 3.21 6.49
N ALA A 202 13.77 3.05 5.35
CA ALA A 202 14.96 2.23 5.23
C ALA A 202 16.05 2.92 4.40
N TRP A 203 17.29 2.50 4.62
CA TRP A 203 18.47 3.03 3.92
C TRP A 203 19.31 1.90 3.37
N ARG A 204 19.85 2.14 2.18
CA ARG A 204 20.89 1.32 1.57
C ARG A 204 22.00 2.23 1.05
N PRO A 205 23.22 1.73 0.89
CA PRO A 205 24.26 2.48 0.20
C PRO A 205 23.81 2.92 -1.20
N SER A 206 24.31 4.07 -1.66
CA SER A 206 24.03 4.58 -3.02
C SER A 206 24.64 3.70 -4.11
N THR A 207 25.67 2.92 -3.77
CA THR A 207 26.34 1.96 -4.64
C THR A 207 26.41 0.59 -3.96
N GLY A 208 26.39 -0.49 -4.76
CA GLY A 208 26.40 -1.86 -4.25
C GLY A 208 25.01 -2.41 -3.90
N THR A 209 24.99 -3.60 -3.31
CA THR A 209 23.80 -4.45 -3.14
C THR A 209 23.44 -4.74 -1.68
N THR A 210 24.24 -4.24 -0.74
CA THR A 210 24.00 -4.38 0.70
C THR A 210 22.96 -3.38 1.23
N VAL A 211 22.70 -3.43 2.53
CA VAL A 211 21.77 -2.55 3.24
C VAL A 211 22.47 -1.84 4.40
N THR A 212 21.94 -0.70 4.82
CA THR A 212 22.50 0.07 5.94
C THR A 212 21.87 -0.36 7.26
N LYS A 213 22.66 -0.45 8.34
CA LYS A 213 22.21 -0.75 9.72
C LYS A 213 21.43 0.42 10.30
N GLN A 214 20.25 0.68 9.74
CA GLN A 214 19.35 1.77 10.09
C GLN A 214 17.90 1.37 9.88
N ALA A 215 17.04 1.89 10.75
CA ALA A 215 15.60 1.79 10.69
C ALA A 215 15.01 3.07 11.29
N GLY A 216 13.87 3.50 10.76
CA GLY A 216 13.21 4.69 11.26
C GLY A 216 11.78 4.80 10.76
N VAL A 217 11.07 5.76 11.31
CA VAL A 217 9.65 6.00 11.05
C VAL A 217 9.42 7.51 10.98
N LEU A 218 8.67 7.98 9.97
CA LEU A 218 8.01 9.29 10.04
C LEU A 218 6.65 9.12 10.68
N VAL A 219 6.34 10.00 11.60
CA VAL A 219 5.02 10.17 12.19
C VAL A 219 4.50 11.53 11.77
N VAL A 220 3.36 11.55 11.07
CA VAL A 220 2.71 12.79 10.64
C VAL A 220 1.32 12.86 11.25
N ASN A 221 1.02 13.99 11.90
CA ASN A 221 -0.33 14.31 12.35
C ASN A 221 -1.02 15.21 11.30
N PRO A 222 -2.03 14.69 10.60
CA PRO A 222 -2.72 15.45 9.56
C PRO A 222 -3.53 16.64 10.07
N SER A 223 -3.90 16.68 11.37
CA SER A 223 -4.72 17.75 11.92
C SER A 223 -3.97 19.08 12.09
N ASN A 224 -2.64 19.03 12.23
CA ASN A 224 -1.80 20.20 12.51
C ASN A 224 -0.48 20.22 11.71
N ASP A 225 -0.32 19.30 10.76
CA ASP A 225 0.89 19.19 9.93
C ASP A 225 2.19 18.91 10.71
N SER A 226 2.10 18.46 11.96
CA SER A 226 3.31 18.14 12.73
C SER A 226 3.96 16.86 12.21
N LEU A 227 5.26 16.89 12.00
CA LEU A 227 6.07 15.76 11.60
C LEU A 227 7.14 15.44 12.65
N LYS A 228 7.34 14.16 12.93
CA LYS A 228 8.43 13.64 13.76
C LYS A 228 9.12 12.49 13.05
N PHE A 229 10.43 12.56 12.88
CA PHE A 229 11.24 11.41 12.51
C PHE A 229 11.73 10.71 13.78
N VAL A 230 11.57 9.38 13.81
CA VAL A 230 12.02 8.54 14.93
C VAL A 230 12.97 7.50 14.38
N LYS A 231 14.22 7.52 14.87
CA LYS A 231 15.26 6.59 14.48
C LYS A 231 15.37 5.45 15.50
N LYS A 232 15.56 4.21 15.04
CA LYS A 232 15.94 3.09 15.91
C LYS A 232 17.42 3.20 16.28
N ASN A 233 17.71 3.14 17.57
CA ASN A 233 19.06 2.93 18.07
C ASN A 233 19.30 1.43 18.23
N PHE A 234 20.03 0.82 17.29
CA PHE A 234 20.34 -0.60 17.37
C PHE A 234 21.39 -0.88 18.45
N LYS A 235 21.18 -1.95 19.21
CA LYS A 235 22.23 -2.53 20.06
C LYS A 235 23.29 -3.22 19.20
N GLU A 236 24.44 -3.49 19.79
CA GLU A 236 25.53 -4.20 19.09
C GLU A 236 25.07 -5.57 18.57
N SER A 237 24.32 -6.31 19.38
CA SER A 237 23.74 -7.62 19.04
C SER A 237 22.61 -7.57 18.01
N GLU A 238 22.04 -6.40 17.73
CA GLU A 238 20.91 -6.22 16.81
C GLU A 238 21.43 -5.89 15.41
N ASN A 239 21.92 -6.90 14.69
CA ASN A 239 22.48 -6.71 13.35
C ASN A 239 21.40 -6.71 12.26
N CYS A 240 20.64 -5.61 12.13
CA CYS A 240 19.51 -5.50 11.21
C CYS A 240 19.51 -4.20 10.41
N GLY A 241 18.86 -4.22 9.24
CA GLY A 241 18.66 -3.05 8.40
C GLY A 241 17.49 -3.24 7.44
N TRP A 242 17.27 -2.23 6.60
CA TRP A 242 16.22 -2.22 5.58
C TRP A 242 14.81 -2.53 6.11
N VAL A 243 14.53 -2.07 7.33
CA VAL A 243 13.25 -2.26 8.02
C VAL A 243 12.23 -1.27 7.44
N ARG A 244 11.45 -1.73 6.47
CA ARG A 244 10.67 -0.87 5.57
C ARG A 244 9.19 -1.26 5.51
N ASP A 245 8.83 -2.49 5.83
CA ASP A 245 7.42 -2.92 5.79
C ASP A 245 6.87 -3.00 7.21
N GLY A 246 5.59 -2.70 7.37
CA GLY A 246 4.96 -2.64 8.68
C GLY A 246 3.52 -3.12 8.67
N VAL A 247 3.06 -3.61 9.82
CA VAL A 247 1.66 -3.99 10.07
C VAL A 247 1.24 -3.57 11.47
N VAL A 248 -0.07 -3.41 11.67
CA VAL A 248 -0.64 -3.12 12.98
C VAL A 248 -0.97 -4.43 13.66
N GLY A 249 -0.35 -4.69 14.81
CA GLY A 249 -0.65 -5.86 15.60
C GLY A 249 -1.97 -5.73 16.38
N PRO A 250 -2.49 -6.85 16.91
CA PRO A 250 -3.75 -6.86 17.68
C PRO A 250 -3.69 -6.03 18.98
N ASN A 251 -2.48 -5.71 19.45
CA ASN A 251 -2.25 -4.85 20.61
C ASN A 251 -2.11 -3.36 20.26
N GLY A 252 -2.37 -2.97 19.00
CA GLY A 252 -2.25 -1.59 18.52
C GLY A 252 -0.81 -1.11 18.30
N GLN A 253 0.20 -1.93 18.55
CA GLN A 253 1.59 -1.62 18.21
C GLN A 253 1.87 -1.92 16.74
N ILE A 254 2.89 -1.28 16.20
CA ILE A 254 3.31 -1.48 14.82
C ILE A 254 4.51 -2.43 14.81
N TYR A 255 4.39 -3.51 14.03
CA TYR A 255 5.46 -4.48 13.83
C TYR A 255 6.13 -4.19 12.49
N LEU A 256 7.42 -3.87 12.54
CA LEU A 256 8.18 -3.36 11.41
C LEU A 256 9.22 -4.42 11.00
N SER A 257 9.20 -4.85 9.74
CA SER A 257 10.10 -5.89 9.25
C SER A 257 11.09 -5.38 8.21
N THR A 258 12.26 -6.03 8.14
CA THR A 258 13.08 -6.02 6.93
C THR A 258 12.25 -6.42 5.72
N GLU A 259 12.18 -5.56 4.70
CA GLU A 259 11.47 -5.84 3.45
C GLU A 259 12.23 -6.88 2.59
N ALA A 260 11.55 -7.54 1.66
CA ALA A 260 12.09 -8.62 0.83
C ALA A 260 13.42 -8.27 0.13
N TYR A 261 13.65 -7.03 -0.31
CA TYR A 261 14.98 -6.61 -0.81
C TYR A 261 16.10 -6.78 0.23
N GLY A 262 15.85 -6.41 1.49
CA GLY A 262 16.81 -6.59 2.58
C GLY A 262 17.04 -8.06 2.90
N ALA A 263 15.98 -8.87 2.84
CA ALA A 263 16.07 -10.33 2.99
C ALA A 263 16.82 -10.99 1.82
N ALA A 264 16.62 -10.50 0.59
CA ALA A 264 17.39 -10.93 -0.58
C ALA A 264 18.87 -10.52 -0.45
N SER A 265 19.15 -9.30 0.01
CA SER A 265 20.51 -8.82 0.26
C SER A 265 21.21 -9.70 1.29
N TYR A 266 20.55 -9.98 2.43
CA TYR A 266 21.06 -10.93 3.41
C TYR A 266 21.39 -12.27 2.78
N ARG A 267 20.45 -12.84 1.99
CA ARG A 267 20.66 -14.15 1.36
C ARG A 267 21.86 -14.17 0.42
N VAL A 268 22.03 -13.13 -0.39
CA VAL A 268 23.13 -13.00 -1.36
C VAL A 268 24.48 -12.90 -0.65
N HIS A 269 24.54 -12.17 0.46
CA HIS A 269 25.77 -11.86 1.20
C HIS A 269 25.94 -12.68 2.48
N ARG A 270 25.18 -13.78 2.68
CA ARG A 270 25.08 -14.47 3.97
C ARG A 270 26.40 -15.06 4.49
N ASP A 271 27.33 -15.31 3.58
CA ASP A 271 28.65 -15.88 3.87
C ASP A 271 29.69 -14.80 4.19
N GLU A 272 29.33 -13.50 4.06
CA GLU A 272 30.18 -12.37 4.41
C GLU A 272 30.11 -12.04 5.91
N ALA A 273 31.22 -11.55 6.46
CA ALA A 273 31.25 -11.06 7.83
C ALA A 273 30.33 -9.84 8.01
N ASN A 274 29.61 -9.78 9.13
CA ASN A 274 28.76 -8.65 9.54
C ASN A 274 27.52 -8.38 8.65
N VAL A 275 27.11 -9.32 7.81
CA VAL A 275 25.87 -9.19 7.02
C VAL A 275 24.65 -8.94 7.92
N LEU A 276 23.83 -7.95 7.57
CA LEU A 276 22.64 -7.61 8.33
C LEU A 276 21.56 -8.66 8.12
N LYS A 277 21.00 -9.18 9.21
CA LYS A 277 19.94 -10.17 9.19
C LYS A 277 18.58 -9.50 9.01
N PRO A 278 17.61 -10.20 8.39
CA PRO A 278 16.23 -9.74 8.37
C PRO A 278 15.63 -9.80 9.77
N CYS A 279 15.00 -8.72 10.22
CA CYS A 279 14.45 -8.67 11.56
C CYS A 279 13.01 -8.14 11.60
N LEU A 280 12.37 -8.36 12.76
CA LEU A 280 11.13 -7.72 13.17
C LEU A 280 11.42 -6.83 14.39
N LEU A 281 11.01 -5.57 14.28
CA LEU A 281 11.02 -4.57 15.33
C LEU A 281 9.58 -4.22 15.73
N LYS A 282 9.45 -3.50 16.84
CA LYS A 282 8.17 -3.06 17.37
C LYS A 282 8.24 -1.57 17.69
N PHE A 283 7.22 -0.85 17.28
CA PHE A 283 7.07 0.58 17.44
C PHE A 283 5.72 0.90 18.08
N ASP A 284 5.74 1.77 19.08
CA ASP A 284 4.53 2.26 19.73
C ASP A 284 4.07 3.58 19.09
N PRO A 285 2.93 3.60 18.40
CA PRO A 285 2.41 4.82 17.76
C PRO A 285 1.88 5.85 18.75
N GLN A 286 1.70 5.52 20.03
CA GLN A 286 1.27 6.50 21.06
C GLN A 286 2.45 7.25 21.66
N SER A 287 3.49 6.52 22.10
CA SER A 287 4.69 7.13 22.67
C SER A 287 5.72 7.59 21.64
N HIS A 288 5.58 7.14 20.38
CA HIS A 288 6.54 7.36 19.28
C HIS A 288 7.93 6.83 19.61
N THR A 289 7.98 5.62 20.14
CA THR A 289 9.24 4.96 20.52
C THR A 289 9.31 3.55 19.96
N PHE A 290 10.53 3.10 19.68
CA PHE A 290 10.80 1.69 19.44
C PHE A 290 10.89 0.95 20.78
N ASP A 291 10.37 -0.26 20.83
CA ASP A 291 10.54 -1.16 21.96
C ASP A 291 11.96 -1.74 21.94
N ASP A 292 12.85 -1.20 22.77
CA ASP A 292 14.24 -1.65 22.86
C ASP A 292 14.42 -3.04 23.46
N THR A 293 13.36 -3.67 23.97
CA THR A 293 13.39 -5.06 24.42
C THR A 293 12.91 -6.05 23.36
N PHE A 294 12.34 -5.55 22.26
CA PHE A 294 11.79 -6.37 21.20
C PHE A 294 12.69 -6.36 19.96
N PHE A 295 13.32 -7.50 19.69
CA PHE A 295 14.06 -7.77 18.47
C PHE A 295 13.89 -9.24 18.11
N VAL A 296 13.48 -9.51 16.87
CA VAL A 296 13.33 -10.88 16.36
C VAL A 296 14.13 -11.03 15.08
N ASP A 297 15.01 -12.03 15.03
CA ASP A 297 15.65 -12.48 13.79
C ASP A 297 14.63 -13.34 13.02
N LEU A 298 14.15 -12.87 11.87
CA LEU A 298 13.08 -13.53 11.11
C LEU A 298 13.49 -14.91 10.58
N THR A 299 14.79 -15.18 10.46
CA THR A 299 15.29 -16.49 10.04
C THR A 299 15.01 -17.56 11.10
N THR A 300 14.91 -17.18 12.38
CA THR A 300 14.58 -18.10 13.47
C THR A 300 13.13 -18.58 13.41
N LEU A 301 12.24 -17.80 12.81
CA LEU A 301 10.83 -18.16 12.62
C LEU A 301 10.60 -19.09 11.42
N THR A 302 11.63 -19.26 10.59
CA THR A 302 11.53 -19.93 9.28
C THR A 302 12.63 -20.98 9.10
N ASN A 303 13.16 -21.51 10.21
CA ASN A 303 14.19 -22.56 10.23
C ASN A 303 15.44 -22.22 9.41
N GLY A 304 15.88 -20.95 9.48
CA GLY A 304 17.07 -20.45 8.81
C GLY A 304 16.84 -19.95 7.37
N ILE A 305 15.62 -20.06 6.85
CA ILE A 305 15.29 -19.55 5.51
C ILE A 305 15.24 -18.01 5.54
N SER A 306 15.65 -17.36 4.45
CA SER A 306 15.53 -15.91 4.37
C SER A 306 14.07 -15.49 4.30
N ALA A 307 13.67 -14.57 5.17
CA ALA A 307 12.31 -14.08 5.27
C ALA A 307 12.30 -12.56 5.46
N GLY A 308 11.32 -11.90 4.87
CA GLY A 308 11.14 -10.46 4.95
C GLY A 308 9.73 -10.05 4.52
N SER A 309 9.43 -8.77 4.58
CA SER A 309 8.12 -8.18 4.27
C SER A 309 6.98 -8.77 5.09
N VAL A 310 6.57 -8.04 6.11
CA VAL A 310 5.27 -8.24 6.74
C VAL A 310 4.20 -7.48 5.99
N LEU A 311 3.09 -8.15 5.70
CA LEU A 311 1.98 -7.60 4.94
C LEU A 311 0.68 -7.78 5.72
N GLN A 312 -0.12 -6.72 5.80
CA GLN A 312 -1.43 -6.79 6.41
C GLN A 312 -2.36 -7.54 5.45
N GLY A 313 -2.79 -8.72 5.86
CA GLY A 313 -3.76 -9.53 5.14
C GLY A 313 -5.20 -9.18 5.52
N PRO A 314 -6.16 -9.71 4.74
CA PRO A 314 -7.59 -9.63 5.05
C PRO A 314 -7.92 -10.34 6.37
N ALA A 315 -9.04 -9.95 6.98
CA ALA A 315 -9.54 -10.53 8.23
C ALA A 315 -8.51 -10.53 9.39
N GLY A 316 -7.64 -9.52 9.44
CA GLY A 316 -6.64 -9.37 10.50
C GLY A 316 -5.47 -10.35 10.43
N LYS A 317 -5.33 -11.12 9.33
CA LYS A 317 -4.13 -11.94 9.11
C LYS A 317 -2.91 -11.07 8.88
N THR A 318 -1.75 -11.59 9.24
CA THR A 318 -0.46 -11.00 8.90
C THR A 318 0.35 -12.03 8.13
N TYR A 319 0.87 -11.64 6.98
CA TYR A 319 1.71 -12.51 6.19
C TYR A 319 3.18 -12.11 6.28
N LEU A 320 4.05 -13.10 6.25
CA LEU A 320 5.49 -12.99 6.08
C LEU A 320 5.89 -13.59 4.73
N ARG A 321 6.76 -12.93 3.98
CA ARG A 321 7.31 -13.47 2.72
C ARG A 321 8.56 -14.27 3.02
N VAL A 322 8.59 -15.53 2.59
CA VAL A 322 9.69 -16.46 2.86
C VAL A 322 10.25 -16.97 1.53
N LEU A 323 11.56 -16.83 1.33
CA LEU A 323 12.22 -17.20 0.09
C LEU A 323 12.22 -18.73 -0.09
N ASP A 324 11.73 -19.18 -1.24
CA ASP A 324 11.81 -20.55 -1.71
C ASP A 324 12.89 -20.66 -2.77
N GLU A 325 14.12 -20.97 -2.36
CA GLU A 325 15.27 -21.01 -3.25
C GLU A 325 15.08 -21.99 -4.43
N ALA A 326 14.32 -23.06 -4.24
CA ALA A 326 14.01 -24.03 -5.28
C ALA A 326 13.11 -23.46 -6.40
N SER A 327 12.34 -22.40 -6.12
CA SER A 327 11.51 -21.71 -7.11
C SER A 327 12.27 -20.60 -7.84
N PHE A 328 13.49 -20.28 -7.42
CA PHE A 328 14.33 -19.32 -8.13
C PHE A 328 15.04 -20.05 -9.30
N PRO A 329 14.97 -19.53 -10.54
CA PRO A 329 15.35 -20.28 -11.75
C PRO A 329 16.87 -20.52 -11.90
N SER A 330 17.69 -19.89 -11.07
CA SER A 330 19.15 -19.97 -11.13
C SER A 330 19.76 -20.18 -9.75
N GLN A 331 21.04 -20.56 -9.70
CA GLN A 331 21.76 -20.57 -8.43
C GLN A 331 21.89 -19.15 -7.86
N ILE A 332 21.66 -18.99 -6.56
CA ILE A 332 21.89 -17.72 -5.86
C ILE A 332 23.36 -17.65 -5.44
N THR A 333 24.07 -16.68 -5.99
CA THR A 333 25.49 -16.38 -5.75
C THR A 333 25.66 -14.95 -5.22
N ALA A 334 26.88 -14.56 -4.84
CA ALA A 334 27.19 -13.19 -4.43
C ALA A 334 26.94 -12.13 -5.54
N ASP A 335 26.95 -12.55 -6.80
CA ASP A 335 26.67 -11.68 -7.96
C ASP A 335 25.17 -11.57 -8.26
N THR A 336 24.33 -12.36 -7.60
CA THR A 336 22.88 -12.28 -7.80
C THR A 336 22.36 -10.95 -7.31
N SER A 337 21.71 -10.19 -8.19
CA SER A 337 21.09 -8.92 -7.81
C SER A 337 19.98 -9.15 -6.77
N PRO A 338 20.05 -8.56 -5.56
CA PRO A 338 18.98 -8.67 -4.57
C PRO A 338 17.65 -8.11 -5.07
N ARG A 339 17.67 -7.13 -5.98
CA ARG A 339 16.46 -6.59 -6.62
C ARG A 339 15.77 -7.64 -7.48
N VAL A 340 16.54 -8.39 -8.27
CA VAL A 340 16.01 -9.49 -9.11
C VAL A 340 15.46 -10.59 -8.21
N LEU A 341 16.20 -10.99 -7.18
CA LEU A 341 15.77 -12.02 -6.23
C LEU A 341 14.49 -11.61 -5.48
N ALA A 342 14.39 -10.38 -4.96
CA ALA A 342 13.21 -9.87 -4.27
C ALA A 342 11.97 -9.72 -5.17
N SER A 343 12.18 -9.55 -6.49
CA SER A 343 11.10 -9.41 -7.48
C SER A 343 10.68 -10.72 -8.13
N ALA A 344 11.46 -11.80 -7.95
CA ALA A 344 11.17 -13.10 -8.55
C ALA A 344 9.97 -13.77 -7.90
N ALA A 345 9.21 -14.57 -8.67
CA ALA A 345 8.11 -15.40 -8.18
C ALA A 345 8.60 -16.62 -7.36
N ALA A 346 9.46 -16.36 -6.37
CA ALA A 346 10.13 -17.34 -5.52
C ALA A 346 9.89 -17.09 -4.03
N TRP A 347 8.90 -16.26 -3.67
CA TRP A 347 8.56 -15.97 -2.27
C TRP A 347 7.21 -16.59 -1.91
N LYS A 348 7.23 -17.47 -0.91
CA LYS A 348 6.05 -18.14 -0.36
C LYS A 348 5.41 -17.30 0.75
N TRP A 349 4.13 -17.54 0.95
CA TRP A 349 3.33 -16.89 1.99
C TRP A 349 3.37 -17.71 3.27
N TRP A 350 3.65 -17.06 4.39
CA TRP A 350 3.53 -17.65 5.72
C TRP A 350 2.61 -16.78 6.56
N ASP A 351 1.66 -17.37 7.30
CA ASP A 351 0.86 -16.67 8.31
C ASP A 351 1.72 -16.52 9.56
N ILE A 352 1.92 -15.30 10.04
CA ILE A 352 2.67 -14.99 11.25
C ILE A 352 1.74 -14.45 12.34
N LYS A 353 1.76 -15.10 13.50
CA LYS A 353 1.08 -14.64 14.70
C LYS A 353 2.01 -13.73 15.49
N LEU A 354 1.70 -12.44 15.55
CA LEU A 354 2.58 -11.41 16.13
C LEU A 354 2.67 -11.46 17.66
N ASP A 355 1.70 -12.08 18.32
CA ASP A 355 1.63 -12.26 19.77
C ASP A 355 2.50 -13.44 20.26
N THR A 356 2.52 -14.54 19.50
CA THR A 356 3.27 -15.76 19.82
C THR A 356 4.56 -15.89 19.02
N LEU A 357 4.75 -15.04 18.00
CA LEU A 357 5.85 -15.08 17.04
C LEU A 357 5.99 -16.45 16.37
N THR A 358 4.86 -17.06 16.04
CA THR A 358 4.82 -18.32 15.29
C THR A 358 4.51 -18.03 13.83
N ALA A 359 5.26 -18.63 12.91
CA ALA A 359 5.06 -18.49 11.48
C ALA A 359 4.80 -19.86 10.84
N THR A 360 3.79 -19.95 9.98
CA THR A 360 3.38 -21.22 9.34
C THR A 360 3.13 -21.04 7.84
N PRO A 361 3.55 -21.98 6.97
CA PRO A 361 3.31 -21.88 5.53
C PRO A 361 1.81 -21.84 5.18
N VAL A 362 1.46 -21.00 4.20
CA VAL A 362 0.11 -20.95 3.61
C VAL A 362 0.17 -21.63 2.25
N ALA A 363 -0.04 -22.95 2.25
CA ALA A 363 0.14 -23.79 1.05
C ALA A 363 -0.84 -23.49 -0.09
N THR A 364 -1.96 -22.84 0.20
CA THR A 364 -2.99 -22.49 -0.80
C THR A 364 -2.62 -21.27 -1.63
N LEU A 365 -1.71 -20.42 -1.14
CA LEU A 365 -1.24 -19.26 -1.88
C LEU A 365 0.00 -19.62 -2.71
N PRO A 366 0.05 -19.26 -4.00
CA PRO A 366 1.20 -19.53 -4.83
C PRO A 366 2.41 -18.71 -4.40
N ALA A 367 3.60 -19.17 -4.77
CA ALA A 367 4.78 -18.31 -4.72
C ALA A 367 4.55 -17.09 -5.63
N ALA A 368 5.03 -15.94 -5.18
CA ALA A 368 4.94 -14.68 -5.90
C ALA A 368 6.18 -13.84 -5.59
N MET A 369 6.20 -12.60 -6.06
CA MET A 369 7.27 -11.66 -5.70
C MET A 369 7.35 -11.41 -4.19
N GLY A 370 8.54 -11.07 -3.70
CA GLY A 370 8.77 -10.72 -2.29
C GLY A 370 8.31 -9.30 -2.01
N SER A 371 8.75 -8.33 -2.82
CA SER A 371 8.34 -6.92 -2.74
C SER A 371 6.90 -6.74 -3.24
N THR A 372 5.92 -7.12 -2.44
CA THR A 372 4.52 -7.23 -2.86
C THR A 372 3.77 -5.90 -2.73
N PHE A 373 3.01 -5.52 -3.75
CA PHE A 373 2.03 -4.44 -3.65
C PHE A 373 0.66 -5.01 -3.33
N LEU A 374 -0.03 -4.42 -2.36
CA LEU A 374 -1.41 -4.73 -2.03
C LEU A 374 -2.31 -3.61 -2.55
N PHE A 375 -3.41 -4.02 -3.18
CA PHE A 375 -4.38 -3.12 -3.81
C PHE A 375 -5.80 -3.45 -3.35
N PRO A 376 -6.47 -2.56 -2.62
CA PRO A 376 -7.88 -2.75 -2.31
C PRO A 376 -8.73 -2.57 -3.57
N ALA A 377 -9.67 -3.49 -3.80
CA ALA A 377 -10.63 -3.45 -4.88
C ALA A 377 -12.01 -3.87 -4.33
N ASN A 378 -12.85 -2.90 -3.96
CA ASN A 378 -14.07 -3.15 -3.19
C ASN A 378 -13.81 -3.92 -1.88
N ASP A 379 -14.43 -5.09 -1.71
CA ASP A 379 -14.28 -6.01 -0.58
C ASP A 379 -13.10 -6.98 -0.77
N ARG A 380 -12.35 -6.82 -1.87
CA ARG A 380 -11.22 -7.68 -2.24
C ARG A 380 -9.90 -6.98 -1.97
N MET A 381 -8.89 -7.80 -1.72
CA MET A 381 -7.51 -7.37 -1.61
C MET A 381 -6.72 -8.09 -2.69
N LEU A 382 -6.15 -7.34 -3.61
CA LEU A 382 -5.34 -7.91 -4.69
C LEU A 382 -3.86 -7.74 -4.37
N PHE A 383 -3.03 -8.62 -4.93
CA PHE A 383 -1.59 -8.49 -4.88
C PHE A 383 -0.94 -8.70 -6.25
N THR A 384 0.22 -8.08 -6.45
CA THR A 384 0.98 -8.17 -7.69
C THR A 384 1.88 -9.40 -7.71
N ASN A 385 2.01 -10.02 -8.88
CA ASN A 385 3.07 -10.96 -9.19
C ASN A 385 3.68 -10.64 -10.56
N PHE A 386 4.98 -10.30 -10.59
CA PHE A 386 5.71 -10.10 -11.84
C PHE A 386 6.14 -11.46 -12.40
N THR A 387 5.77 -11.72 -13.63
CA THR A 387 6.05 -12.99 -14.32
C THR A 387 7.35 -12.89 -15.12
N SER A 388 7.92 -14.04 -15.47
CA SER A 388 9.17 -14.12 -16.24
C SER A 388 9.05 -13.62 -17.68
N ASN A 389 7.83 -13.58 -18.24
CA ASN A 389 7.55 -13.06 -19.59
C ASN A 389 7.34 -11.53 -19.61
N GLY A 390 7.56 -10.84 -18.49
CA GLY A 390 7.44 -9.38 -18.43
C GLY A 390 6.02 -8.87 -18.24
N ASP A 391 5.08 -9.72 -17.83
CA ASP A 391 3.72 -9.34 -17.45
C ASP A 391 3.59 -9.14 -15.92
N THR A 392 2.46 -8.58 -15.50
CA THR A 392 2.02 -8.60 -14.10
C THR A 392 0.68 -9.31 -13.99
N GLU A 393 0.61 -10.27 -13.08
CA GLU A 393 -0.66 -10.83 -12.63
C GLU A 393 -1.14 -10.04 -11.40
N LEU A 394 -2.38 -9.59 -11.42
CA LEU A 394 -3.11 -9.21 -10.21
C LEU A 394 -3.82 -10.47 -9.69
N ARG A 395 -3.58 -10.81 -8.43
CA ARG A 395 -4.06 -12.03 -7.79
C ARG A 395 -4.88 -11.73 -6.55
N GLU A 396 -5.88 -12.56 -6.28
CA GLU A 396 -6.76 -12.44 -5.11
C GLU A 396 -6.05 -12.85 -3.82
N LEU A 397 -6.13 -12.01 -2.78
CA LEU A 397 -5.66 -12.31 -1.42
C LEU A 397 -6.82 -12.53 -0.43
N THR A 398 -8.02 -11.99 -0.68
CA THR A 398 -9.18 -12.14 0.22
C THR A 398 -9.56 -13.60 0.39
N ASP A 399 -9.62 -14.34 -0.72
CA ASP A 399 -9.61 -15.80 -0.72
C ASP A 399 -8.15 -16.26 -0.81
N PRO A 400 -7.62 -17.03 0.17
CA PRO A 400 -6.21 -17.43 0.20
C PRO A 400 -5.81 -18.44 -0.88
N ASN A 401 -6.44 -18.42 -2.06
CA ASN A 401 -6.13 -19.26 -3.21
C ASN A 401 -5.20 -18.58 -4.24
N GLY A 402 -5.02 -17.26 -4.17
CA GLY A 402 -4.11 -16.53 -5.08
C GLY A 402 -4.55 -16.55 -6.54
N LYS A 403 -5.86 -16.73 -6.81
CA LYS A 403 -6.43 -16.78 -8.16
C LYS A 403 -6.04 -15.53 -8.94
N VAL A 404 -5.61 -15.70 -10.20
CA VAL A 404 -5.38 -14.57 -11.12
C VAL A 404 -6.72 -13.94 -11.47
N VAL A 405 -6.82 -12.62 -11.29
CA VAL A 405 -8.03 -11.84 -11.61
C VAL A 405 -7.82 -11.03 -12.89
N THR A 406 -6.59 -10.58 -13.14
CA THR A 406 -6.21 -9.81 -14.32
C THR A 406 -4.74 -10.03 -14.64
N VAL A 407 -4.39 -9.92 -15.91
CA VAL A 407 -3.00 -9.87 -16.39
C VAL A 407 -2.79 -8.57 -17.16
N THR A 408 -1.70 -7.86 -16.89
CA THR A 408 -1.28 -6.66 -17.63
C THR A 408 0.08 -6.90 -18.30
N THR A 409 0.31 -6.32 -19.48
CA THR A 409 1.64 -6.28 -20.10
C THR A 409 2.53 -5.35 -19.32
N GLY A 410 3.74 -5.74 -18.92
CA GLY A 410 4.66 -4.88 -18.18
C GLY A 410 4.53 -5.01 -16.66
N ARG A 411 5.09 -4.03 -15.94
CA ARG A 411 5.07 -3.98 -14.48
C ARG A 411 3.96 -3.07 -13.97
N THR A 412 3.05 -3.61 -13.16
CA THR A 412 2.03 -2.82 -12.47
C THR A 412 2.49 -2.45 -11.06
N PHE A 413 2.72 -1.16 -10.84
CA PHE A 413 3.16 -0.60 -9.55
C PHE A 413 2.06 0.17 -8.80
N SER A 414 0.93 0.42 -9.46
CA SER A 414 -0.17 1.20 -8.89
C SER A 414 -1.51 0.79 -9.49
N PHE A 415 -2.54 0.85 -8.64
CA PHE A 415 -3.91 0.49 -8.90
C PHE A 415 -4.79 1.34 -8.00
N LEU A 416 -5.87 1.87 -8.56
CA LEU A 416 -6.84 2.67 -7.83
C LEU A 416 -8.26 2.27 -8.24
N GLN A 417 -9.13 2.02 -7.26
CA GLN A 417 -10.56 2.02 -7.50
C GLN A 417 -11.05 3.48 -7.55
N ILE A 418 -11.54 3.90 -8.71
CA ILE A 418 -11.98 5.27 -8.98
C ILE A 418 -13.50 5.39 -8.77
N HIS A 419 -14.32 4.40 -9.13
CA HIS A 419 -15.77 4.48 -8.90
C HIS A 419 -16.29 3.26 -8.12
#